data_AF-A0A8D9B2G3-F1
#
_entry.id   AF-A0A8D9B2G3-F1
#
_cell.length_a   1.000
_cell.length_b   1.000
_cell.length_c   1.000
_cell.angle_alpha   90.00
_cell.angle_beta   90.00
_cell.angle_gamma   90.00
#
_symmetry.space_group_name_H-M   'P 1'
#
loop_
_entity.id
_entity.type
_entity.pdbx_description
1 polymer ?
#
loop_
_entity_poly.entity_id
_entity_poly.type
_entity_poly.pdbx_seq_one_letter_code
_entity_poly.pdbx_strand_id
1 'polypeptide(L)'
;MNRLLLTLRFYATGCFTISAGDFIGVSKTCAFGIIEEVTEAIVSLRHQHIYMPNSPEEMTRISGKFSQMARFPRVIGVVDGTHIRMQSIGRLYILVLLLGT
;
A
#
# COMPACT_ATOMS: atom_id res chain seq x y z
N MET A 1 -16.99 15.82 -9.07
CA MET A 1 -15.56 15.77 -9.45
C MET A 1 -14.61 15.98 -8.26
N ASN A 2 -14.84 16.96 -7.38
CA ASN A 2 -13.83 17.45 -6.43
C ASN A 2 -13.40 16.44 -5.34
N ARG A 3 -14.28 15.51 -4.92
CA ARG A 3 -14.02 14.55 -3.83
C ARG A 3 -12.81 13.66 -4.10
N LEU A 4 -12.81 12.96 -5.25
CA LEU A 4 -11.72 12.08 -5.66
C LEU A 4 -10.41 12.86 -5.88
N LEU A 5 -10.48 14.06 -6.47
CA LEU A 5 -9.30 14.90 -6.70
C LEU A 5 -8.64 15.37 -5.39
N LEU A 6 -9.44 15.70 -4.37
CA LEU A 6 -8.95 16.04 -3.03
C LEU A 6 -8.18 14.87 -2.42
N THR A 7 -8.76 13.67 -2.43
CA THR A 7 -8.16 12.47 -1.83
C THR A 7 -6.90 12.02 -2.59
N LEU A 8 -6.93 12.02 -3.93
CA LEU A 8 -5.75 11.69 -4.73
C LEU A 8 -4.62 12.70 -4.54
N ARG A 9 -4.93 14.01 -4.43
CA ARG A 9 -3.93 15.04 -4.12
C ARG A 9 -3.32 14.82 -2.73
N PHE A 10 -4.13 14.50 -1.73
CA PHE A 10 -3.67 14.19 -0.38
C PHE A 10 -2.69 13.00 -0.39
N TYR A 11 -3.03 11.88 -1.04
CA TYR A 11 -2.12 10.74 -1.16
C TYR A 11 -0.83 11.07 -1.95
N ALA A 12 -0.94 11.75 -3.09
CA ALA A 12 0.20 12.04 -3.96
C ALA A 12 1.20 13.05 -3.39
N THR A 13 0.80 13.85 -2.40
CA THR A 13 1.65 14.89 -1.80
C THR A 13 2.03 14.64 -0.35
N GLY A 14 1.34 13.72 0.34
CA GLY A 14 1.52 13.49 1.78
C GLY A 14 1.22 14.73 2.64
N CYS A 15 0.55 15.75 2.09
CA CYS A 15 0.33 17.01 2.79
C CYS A 15 -0.73 16.91 3.89
N PHE A 16 -0.77 17.88 4.80
CA PHE A 16 -1.79 17.93 5.84
C PHE A 16 -3.19 18.08 5.24
N THR A 17 -4.19 17.44 5.86
CA THR A 17 -5.61 17.52 5.43
C THR A 17 -6.14 18.95 5.35
N ILE A 18 -5.60 19.87 6.14
CA ILE A 18 -5.91 21.31 6.05
C ILE A 18 -5.48 21.84 4.67
N SER A 19 -4.21 21.65 4.30
CA SER A 19 -3.66 22.08 3.00
C SER A 19 -4.36 21.42 1.79
N ALA A 20 -4.82 20.17 1.94
CA ALA A 20 -5.65 19.50 0.93
C ALA A 20 -7.06 20.10 0.83
N GLY A 21 -7.66 20.50 1.97
CA GLY A 21 -8.95 21.18 2.03
C GLY A 21 -8.92 22.59 1.47
N ASP A 22 -7.92 23.39 1.87
CA ASP A 22 -7.70 24.76 1.40
C ASP A 22 -7.56 24.83 -0.13
N PHE A 23 -6.86 23.86 -0.73
CA PHE A 23 -6.70 23.76 -2.19
C PHE A 23 -8.02 23.56 -2.95
N ILE A 24 -9.04 22.98 -2.31
CA ILE A 24 -10.38 22.71 -2.88
C ILE A 24 -11.44 23.68 -2.32
N GLY A 25 -11.08 24.54 -1.37
CA GLY A 25 -11.99 25.49 -0.72
C GLY A 25 -12.95 24.85 0.29
N VAL A 26 -12.55 23.78 0.97
CA VAL A 26 -13.37 23.08 1.98
C VAL A 26 -12.71 23.06 3.36
N SER A 27 -13.53 23.05 4.42
CA SER A 27 -13.02 22.98 5.79
C SER A 27 -12.25 21.67 6.06
N LYS A 28 -11.31 21.70 7.01
CA LYS A 28 -10.54 20.52 7.46
C LYS A 28 -11.42 19.30 7.72
N THR A 29 -12.54 19.49 8.42
CA THR A 29 -13.48 18.41 8.78
C THR A 29 -14.17 17.82 7.54
N CYS A 30 -14.54 18.67 6.58
CA CYS A 30 -15.10 18.22 5.30
C CYS A 30 -14.06 17.48 4.45
N ALA A 31 -12.84 18.01 4.36
CA ALA A 31 -11.71 17.35 3.68
C ALA A 31 -11.41 15.97 4.28
N PHE A 32 -11.42 15.85 5.62
CA PHE A 32 -11.21 14.57 6.31
C PHE A 32 -12.29 13.53 5.95
N GLY A 33 -13.58 13.87 6.08
CA GLY A 33 -14.66 12.94 5.72
C GLY A 33 -14.69 12.58 4.23
N ILE A 34 -14.27 13.50 3.34
CA ILE A 34 -14.08 13.22 1.92
C ILE A 34 -12.94 12.21 1.69
N ILE A 35 -11.82 12.37 2.39
CA ILE A 35 -10.69 11.42 2.31
C ILE A 35 -11.14 10.05 2.83
N GLU A 36 -11.81 9.99 3.97
CA GLU A 36 -12.31 8.76 4.59
C GLU A 36 -13.25 7.98 3.64
N GLU A 37 -14.34 8.59 3.17
CA GLU A 37 -15.31 7.94 2.26
C GLU A 37 -14.67 7.44 0.95
N VAL A 38 -13.75 8.23 0.37
CA VAL A 38 -13.03 7.81 -0.85
C VAL A 38 -12.01 6.69 -0.54
N THR A 39 -11.38 6.72 0.64
CA THR A 39 -10.49 5.64 1.10
C THR A 39 -11.26 4.33 1.24
N GLU A 40 -12.42 4.35 1.91
CA GLU A 40 -13.28 3.18 2.07
C GLU A 40 -13.76 2.63 0.72
N ALA A 41 -14.17 3.50 -0.20
CA ALA A 41 -14.55 3.10 -1.56
C ALA A 41 -13.41 2.38 -2.29
N ILE A 42 -12.18 2.89 -2.23
CA ILE A 42 -10.99 2.24 -2.81
C ILE A 42 -10.69 0.90 -2.12
N VAL A 43 -10.72 0.87 -0.78
CA VAL A 43 -10.48 -0.33 0.04
C VAL A 43 -11.55 -1.41 -0.20
N SER A 44 -12.79 -1.05 -0.58
CA SER A 44 -13.82 -2.01 -0.97
C SER A 44 -13.40 -2.84 -2.19
N LEU A 45 -12.74 -2.21 -3.16
CA LEU A 45 -12.26 -2.82 -4.42
C LEU A 45 -10.97 -3.65 -4.25
N ARG A 46 -10.37 -3.68 -3.05
CA ARG A 46 -9.07 -4.36 -2.80
C ARG A 46 -9.07 -5.83 -3.23
N HIS A 47 -10.19 -6.53 -3.07
CA HIS A 47 -10.31 -7.97 -3.38
C HIS A 47 -10.19 -8.29 -4.87
N GLN A 48 -10.35 -7.29 -5.75
CA GLN A 48 -10.25 -7.41 -7.20
C GLN A 48 -8.83 -7.10 -7.72
N HIS A 49 -8.04 -6.37 -6.92
CA HIS A 49 -6.76 -5.77 -7.35
C HIS A 49 -5.55 -6.22 -6.52
N ILE A 50 -5.76 -6.60 -5.25
CA ILE A 50 -4.72 -7.09 -4.34
C ILE A 50 -4.91 -8.58 -4.15
N TYR A 51 -4.06 -9.37 -4.81
CA TYR A 51 -4.02 -10.82 -4.65
C TYR A 51 -3.00 -11.23 -3.59
N MET A 52 -3.42 -12.06 -2.65
CA MET A 52 -2.53 -12.79 -1.74
C MET A 52 -2.64 -14.29 -2.05
N PRO A 53 -1.53 -15.04 -2.09
CA PRO A 53 -1.58 -16.47 -2.37
C PRO A 53 -2.27 -17.22 -1.24
N ASN A 54 -3.19 -18.12 -1.59
CA ASN A 54 -4.08 -18.78 -0.64
C ASN A 54 -3.82 -20.27 -0.44
N SER A 55 -2.86 -20.86 -1.16
CA SER A 55 -2.44 -22.26 -0.96
C SER A 55 -0.95 -22.40 -0.58
N PRO A 56 -0.57 -23.41 0.22
CA PRO A 56 0.84 -23.66 0.56
C PRO A 56 1.73 -23.92 -0.67
N GLU A 57 1.17 -24.57 -1.70
CA GLU A 57 1.82 -24.83 -2.98
C GLU A 57 2.15 -23.52 -3.71
N GLU A 58 1.19 -22.59 -3.75
CA GLU A 58 1.39 -21.30 -4.38
C GLU A 58 2.38 -20.42 -3.60
N MET A 59 2.27 -20.39 -2.27
CA MET A 59 3.23 -19.71 -1.40
C MET A 59 4.65 -20.24 -1.63
N THR A 60 4.82 -21.56 -1.75
CA THR A 60 6.10 -22.22 -2.04
C THR A 60 6.63 -21.82 -3.42
N ARG A 61 5.76 -21.83 -4.44
CA ARG A 61 6.08 -21.41 -5.82
C ARG A 61 6.54 -19.94 -5.88
N ILE A 62 5.84 -19.04 -5.20
CA ILE A 62 6.18 -17.60 -5.17
C ILE A 62 7.48 -17.37 -4.40
N SER A 63 7.65 -18.01 -3.23
CA SER A 63 8.90 -17.98 -2.46
C SER A 63 10.09 -18.51 -3.26
N GLY A 64 9.89 -19.56 -4.07
CA GLY A 64 10.91 -20.08 -4.98
C GLY A 64 11.37 -19.02 -6.00
N LYS A 65 10.44 -18.26 -6.59
CA LYS A 65 10.76 -17.16 -7.53
C LYS A 65 11.54 -16.03 -6.87
N PHE A 66 11.13 -15.57 -5.67
CA PHE A 66 11.88 -14.54 -4.93
C PHE A 66 13.26 -15.01 -4.48
N SER A 67 13.39 -16.29 -4.10
CA SER A 67 14.67 -16.91 -3.78
C SER A 67 15.59 -17.00 -5.01
N GLN A 68 15.06 -17.34 -6.19
CA GLN A 68 15.84 -17.38 -7.44
C GLN A 68 16.27 -15.98 -7.89
N MET A 69 15.37 -15.00 -7.86
CA MET A 69 15.59 -13.65 -8.40
C MET A 69 16.48 -12.78 -7.50
N ALA A 70 16.23 -12.80 -6.19
CA ALA A 70 16.86 -11.87 -5.23
C ALA A 70 17.59 -12.56 -4.08
N ARG A 71 17.73 -13.90 -4.11
CA ARG A 71 18.23 -14.72 -2.98
C ARG A 71 17.46 -14.50 -1.69
N PHE A 72 16.18 -14.14 -1.79
CA PHE A 72 15.34 -13.78 -0.65
C PHE A 72 14.23 -14.82 -0.44
N PRO A 73 14.48 -15.86 0.38
CA PRO A 73 13.54 -16.97 0.58
C PRO A 73 12.40 -16.60 1.53
N ARG A 74 11.27 -17.31 1.40
CA ARG A 74 10.05 -17.18 2.23
C ARG A 74 9.25 -15.88 2.03
N VAL A 75 9.38 -15.25 0.87
CA VAL A 75 8.50 -14.13 0.46
C VAL A 75 7.36 -14.63 -0.42
N ILE A 76 6.15 -14.21 -0.09
CA ILE A 76 4.90 -14.62 -0.76
C ILE A 76 4.16 -13.45 -1.43
N GLY A 77 4.67 -12.22 -1.30
CA GLY A 77 4.08 -11.01 -1.85
C GLY A 77 4.98 -9.80 -1.54
N VAL A 78 4.80 -8.72 -2.29
CA VAL A 78 5.60 -7.50 -2.20
C VAL A 78 4.66 -6.31 -2.16
N VAL A 79 4.52 -5.69 -0.99
CA VAL A 79 3.93 -4.37 -0.71
C VAL A 79 4.61 -3.19 -1.45
N ASP A 80 5.14 -3.43 -2.65
CA ASP A 80 6.00 -2.62 -3.55
C ASP A 80 6.99 -1.66 -2.87
N GLY A 81 8.33 -1.89 -2.93
CA GLY A 81 9.23 -1.34 -1.89
C GLY A 81 10.74 -1.19 -2.10
N THR A 82 11.34 -0.41 -1.19
CA THR A 82 12.79 -0.11 -1.09
C THR A 82 13.56 -1.19 -0.32
N HIS A 83 14.68 -1.67 -0.87
CA HIS A 83 15.43 -2.82 -0.33
C HIS A 83 16.28 -2.48 0.90
N ILE A 84 15.73 -2.71 2.09
CA ILE A 84 16.46 -2.62 3.37
C ILE A 84 17.01 -4.00 3.76
N ARG A 85 18.34 -4.14 3.79
CA ARG A 85 19.02 -5.38 4.20
C ARG A 85 18.98 -5.57 5.71
N MET A 86 17.97 -6.27 6.22
CA MET A 86 17.92 -6.67 7.63
C MET A 86 18.97 -7.75 7.96
N GLN A 87 19.71 -7.57 9.05
CA GLN A 87 20.56 -8.60 9.63
C GLN A 87 19.73 -9.58 10.46
N SER A 88 19.33 -10.70 9.83
CA SER A 88 18.93 -11.99 10.44
C SER A 88 18.05 -11.97 11.70
N ILE A 89 16.74 -12.20 11.54
CA ILE A 89 15.87 -12.77 12.59
C ILE A 89 15.13 -14.00 12.02
N GLY A 90 15.22 -15.14 12.69
CA GLY A 90 14.86 -16.46 12.15
C GLY A 90 13.36 -16.80 12.09
N ARG A 91 12.45 -15.88 11.70
CA ARG A 91 11.01 -16.15 11.58
C ARG A 91 10.41 -15.57 10.30
N LEU A 92 9.24 -16.08 9.92
CA LEU A 92 8.56 -15.83 8.64
C LEU A 92 8.33 -14.32 8.40
N TYR A 93 8.78 -13.80 7.26
CA TYR A 93 8.68 -12.37 6.92
C TYR A 93 7.57 -12.13 5.88
N ILE A 94 6.47 -11.52 6.29
CA ILE A 94 5.60 -10.79 5.36
C ILE A 94 6.28 -9.45 5.10
N LEU A 95 7.00 -9.35 3.98
CA LEU A 95 7.69 -8.12 3.61
C LEU A 95 6.72 -7.14 2.93
N VAL A 96 5.95 -6.41 3.76
CA VAL A 96 5.28 -5.17 3.33
C VAL A 96 6.37 -4.16 3.01
N LEU A 97 6.42 -3.66 1.79
CA LEU A 97 7.68 -3.20 1.21
C LEU A 97 7.77 -1.66 1.04
N LEU A 98 6.65 -0.96 0.80
CA LEU A 98 6.46 0.50 0.67
C LEU A 98 7.62 1.32 0.01
N LEU A 99 7.46 1.62 -1.28
CA LEU A 99 8.31 2.51 -2.08
C LEU A 99 8.00 3.96 -1.72
N GLY A 100 8.70 4.48 -0.72
CA GLY A 100 9.08 5.88 -0.74
C GLY A 100 10.27 6.07 -1.68
N THR A 101 10.09 6.86 -2.73
CA THR A 101 11.16 7.58 -3.44
C THR A 101 11.84 8.59 -2.51
#